data_AF-E4T7V8-F1
#
_entry.id   AF-E4T7V8-F1
#
_cell.length_a   1.000
_cell.length_b   1.000
_cell.length_c   1.000
_cell.angle_alpha   90.00
_cell.angle_beta   90.00
_cell.angle_gamma   90.00
#
_symmetry.space_group_name_H-M   'P 1'
#
loop_
_entity.id
_entity.type
_entity.pdbx_description
1 polymer ?
#
loop_
_entity_poly.entity_id
_entity_poly.type
_entity_poly.pdbx_seq_one_letter_code
_entity_poly.pdbx_strand_id
1 'polypeptide(L)'
;MENITCAAELKIAIIELEFQQNIQGKLLQEDFFIAYENLKPANLIKNTLSEITSSPYLIDNMLSALTGLLSGYVSKKIAIGTSHNLFRKIMGTVLQFGVTNIVAQNPDALKALGNFVIQHLFKKNEDKTENL
;
A
#
# COMPACT_ATOMS: atom_id res chain seq x y z
N MET A 1 -23.54 -53.51 -11.65
CA MET A 1 -24.69 -53.23 -12.53
C MET A 1 -25.56 -54.46 -12.49
N GLU A 2 -26.74 -54.35 -11.88
CA GLU A 2 -27.74 -55.42 -11.97
C GLU A 2 -28.19 -55.56 -13.43
N ASN A 3 -28.35 -56.80 -13.88
CA ASN A 3 -28.84 -57.07 -15.24
C ASN A 3 -30.36 -56.85 -15.23
N ILE A 4 -30.82 -55.90 -16.05
CA ILE A 4 -32.25 -55.65 -16.24
C ILE A 4 -32.80 -56.77 -17.12
N THR A 5 -33.66 -57.62 -16.56
CA THR A 5 -34.17 -58.83 -17.22
C THR A 5 -35.63 -58.70 -17.67
N CYS A 6 -36.36 -57.69 -17.18
CA CYS A 6 -37.78 -57.47 -17.47
C CYS A 6 -38.12 -55.98 -17.71
N ALA A 7 -39.18 -55.73 -18.50
CA ALA A 7 -39.67 -54.37 -18.80
C ALA A 7 -40.08 -53.55 -17.56
N ALA A 8 -40.48 -54.20 -16.46
CA ALA A 8 -40.80 -53.53 -15.20
C ALA A 8 -39.53 -52.99 -14.51
N GLU A 9 -38.46 -53.78 -14.48
CA GLU A 9 -37.15 -53.40 -13.94
C GLU A 9 -36.54 -52.24 -14.73
N LEU A 10 -36.71 -52.25 -16.07
CA LEU A 10 -36.23 -51.16 -16.92
C LEU A 10 -36.90 -49.83 -16.57
N LYS A 11 -38.22 -49.82 -16.32
CA LYS A 11 -38.94 -48.60 -15.94
C LYS A 11 -38.49 -48.06 -14.58
N ILE A 12 -38.24 -48.95 -13.62
CA ILE A 12 -37.75 -48.55 -12.29
C ILE A 12 -36.35 -47.93 -12.41
N ALA A 13 -35.45 -48.56 -13.18
CA ALA A 13 -34.11 -48.04 -13.42
C ALA A 13 -34.13 -46.68 -14.13
N ILE A 14 -35.03 -46.47 -15.10
CA ILE A 14 -35.19 -45.17 -15.76
C ILE A 14 -35.62 -44.09 -14.76
N ILE A 15 -36.64 -44.37 -13.93
CA ILE A 15 -37.12 -43.41 -12.92
C ILE A 15 -36.02 -43.09 -11.90
N GLU A 16 -35.26 -44.10 -11.46
CA GLU A 16 -34.14 -43.90 -10.55
C GLU A 16 -33.05 -43.03 -11.18
N LEU A 17 -32.67 -43.32 -12.43
CA LEU A 17 -31.66 -42.55 -13.16
C LEU A 17 -32.12 -41.11 -13.43
N GLU A 18 -33.40 -40.89 -13.78
CA GLU A 18 -33.97 -39.55 -13.95
C GLU A 18 -33.94 -38.75 -12.64
N PHE A 19 -34.27 -39.42 -11.52
CA PHE A 19 -34.18 -38.80 -10.19
C PHE A 19 -32.74 -38.45 -9.84
N GLN A 20 -31.79 -39.38 -10.03
CA GLN A 20 -30.37 -39.15 -9.78
C GLN A 20 -29.82 -38.03 -10.67
N GLN A 21 -30.22 -37.98 -11.94
CA GLN A 21 -29.80 -36.94 -12.87
C GLN A 21 -30.32 -35.57 -12.44
N ASN A 22 -31.57 -35.48 -11.97
CA ASN A 22 -32.13 -34.23 -11.46
C ASN A 22 -31.36 -33.72 -10.23
N ILE A 23 -31.05 -34.61 -9.28
CA ILE A 23 -30.29 -34.28 -8.08
C ILE A 23 -28.88 -33.82 -8.47
N GLN A 24 -28.17 -34.58 -9.32
CA GLN A 24 -26.83 -34.23 -9.76
C GLN A 24 -26.79 -32.90 -10.50
N GLY A 25 -27.79 -32.62 -11.34
CA GLY A 25 -27.90 -31.34 -12.04
C GLY A 25 -28.04 -30.15 -11.09
N LYS A 26 -28.84 -30.30 -10.02
CA LYS A 26 -28.98 -29.26 -8.98
C LYS A 26 -27.69 -29.04 -8.21
N LEU A 27 -27.02 -30.11 -7.77
CA LEU A 27 -25.73 -30.02 -7.08
C LEU A 27 -24.69 -29.31 -7.94
N LEU A 28 -24.61 -29.64 -9.23
CA LEU A 28 -23.68 -28.99 -10.14
C LEU A 28 -23.97 -27.48 -10.28
N GLN A 29 -25.24 -27.09 -10.29
CA GLN A 29 -25.63 -25.68 -10.33
C GLN A 29 -25.21 -24.94 -9.05
N GLU A 30 -25.40 -25.56 -7.89
CA GLU A 30 -24.99 -25.02 -6.60
C GLU A 30 -23.45 -24.88 -6.51
N ASP A 31 -22.72 -25.93 -6.88
CA ASP A 31 -21.25 -25.93 -6.91
C ASP A 31 -20.71 -24.86 -7.86
N PHE A 32 -21.33 -24.72 -9.04
CA PHE A 32 -20.97 -23.68 -9.99
C PHE A 32 -21.21 -22.28 -9.41
N PHE A 33 -22.35 -22.07 -8.75
CA PHE A 33 -22.66 -20.79 -8.11
C PHE A 33 -21.66 -20.46 -7.01
N ILE A 34 -21.32 -21.42 -6.15
CA ILE A 34 -20.31 -21.26 -5.09
C ILE A 34 -18.94 -20.95 -5.68
N ALA A 35 -18.52 -21.69 -6.70
CA ALA A 35 -17.25 -21.45 -7.39
C ALA A 35 -17.23 -20.04 -8.00
N TYR A 36 -18.30 -19.63 -8.67
CA TYR A 36 -18.45 -18.29 -9.24
C TYR A 36 -18.38 -17.21 -8.17
N GLU A 37 -19.09 -17.35 -7.05
CA GLU A 37 -19.03 -16.43 -5.93
C GLU A 37 -17.61 -16.34 -5.36
N ASN A 38 -16.91 -17.46 -5.18
CA ASN A 38 -15.54 -17.48 -4.66
C ASN A 38 -14.53 -16.82 -5.61
N LEU A 39 -14.75 -16.89 -6.92
CA LEU A 39 -13.90 -16.23 -7.92
C LEU A 39 -14.14 -14.72 -8.03
N LYS A 40 -15.20 -14.18 -7.40
CA LYS A 40 -15.41 -12.73 -7.39
C LYS A 40 -14.25 -12.04 -6.69
N PRO A 41 -13.72 -10.92 -7.23
CA PRO A 41 -12.59 -10.21 -6.63
C PRO A 41 -12.81 -9.85 -5.16
N ALA A 42 -14.04 -9.48 -4.78
CA ALA A 42 -14.37 -9.17 -3.39
C ALA A 42 -14.19 -10.37 -2.44
N ASN A 43 -14.60 -11.57 -2.87
CA ASN A 43 -14.45 -12.79 -2.08
C ASN A 43 -13.02 -13.31 -2.09
N LEU A 44 -12.28 -13.16 -3.20
CA LEU A 44 -10.84 -13.44 -3.25
C LEU A 44 -10.08 -12.58 -2.24
N ILE A 45 -10.29 -11.26 -2.26
CA ILE A 45 -9.66 -10.34 -1.31
C ILE A 45 -10.05 -10.69 0.13
N LYS A 46 -11.34 -10.98 0.38
CA LYS A 46 -11.82 -11.37 1.71
C LYS A 46 -11.13 -12.64 2.22
N ASN A 47 -11.04 -13.67 1.37
CA ASN A 47 -10.42 -14.94 1.73
C ASN A 47 -8.92 -14.76 1.98
N THR A 48 -8.20 -14.04 1.11
CA THR A 48 -6.79 -13.72 1.31
C THR A 48 -6.55 -12.90 2.58
N LEU A 49 -7.37 -11.89 2.87
CA LEU A 49 -7.26 -11.12 4.11
C LEU A 49 -7.53 -12.00 5.34
N SER A 50 -8.53 -12.89 5.29
CA SER A 50 -8.84 -13.81 6.38
C SER A 50 -7.68 -14.78 6.66
N GLU A 51 -7.02 -15.28 5.62
CA GLU A 51 -5.83 -16.13 5.73
C GLU A 51 -4.65 -15.37 6.37
N ILE A 52 -4.45 -14.12 5.96
CA ILE A 52 -3.40 -13.26 6.51
C ILE A 52 -3.67 -12.97 7.99
N THR A 53 -4.91 -12.63 8.36
CA THR A 53 -5.27 -12.35 9.77
C THR A 53 -5.17 -13.58 10.67
N SER A 54 -5.21 -14.78 10.10
CA SER A 54 -5.09 -16.03 10.86
C SER A 54 -3.64 -16.40 11.18
N SER A 55 -2.65 -15.73 10.57
CA SER A 55 -1.22 -16.03 10.75
C SER A 55 -0.46 -14.80 11.26
N PRO A 56 0.08 -14.84 12.50
CA PRO A 56 0.87 -13.73 13.04
C PRO A 56 2.06 -13.33 12.15
N TYR A 57 2.68 -14.30 11.47
CA TYR A 57 3.79 -14.06 10.54
C TYR A 57 3.35 -13.28 9.29
N LEU A 58 2.17 -13.56 8.73
CA LEU A 58 1.68 -12.87 7.54
C LEU A 58 1.25 -11.43 7.85
N ILE A 59 0.70 -11.19 9.04
CA ILE A 59 0.38 -9.85 9.52
C ILE A 59 1.63 -8.98 9.58
N ASP A 60 2.72 -9.49 10.15
CA ASP A 60 3.96 -8.73 10.29
C ASP A 60 4.60 -8.37 8.93
N ASN A 61 4.60 -9.31 7.99
CA ASN A 61 5.07 -9.06 6.63
C ASN A 61 4.17 -8.07 5.86
N MET A 62 2.85 -8.14 6.01
CA MET A 62 1.93 -7.17 5.41
C MET A 62 2.11 -5.78 5.98
N LEU A 63 2.25 -5.65 7.30
CA LEU A 63 2.50 -4.36 7.94
C LEU A 63 3.83 -3.75 7.48
N SER A 64 4.87 -4.58 7.36
CA SER A 64 6.16 -4.16 6.82
C SER A 64 6.05 -3.69 5.36
N ALA A 65 5.34 -4.43 4.51
CA ALA A 65 5.09 -4.05 3.12
C ALA A 65 4.25 -2.77 3.01
N LEU A 66 3.18 -2.65 3.80
CA LEU A 66 2.33 -1.46 3.86
C LEU A 66 3.14 -0.24 4.31
N THR A 67 3.98 -0.39 5.34
CA THR A 67 4.89 0.66 5.81
C THR A 67 5.88 1.05 4.73
N GLY A 68 6.44 0.08 4.00
CA GLY A 68 7.31 0.32 2.85
C GLY A 68 6.61 1.10 1.72
N LEU A 69 5.36 0.77 1.41
CA LEU A 69 4.56 1.47 0.40
C LEU A 69 4.17 2.88 0.84
N LEU A 70 3.73 3.05 2.07
CA LEU A 70 3.37 4.35 2.63
C LEU A 70 4.59 5.26 2.72
N SER A 71 5.68 4.77 3.29
CA SER A 71 6.95 5.51 3.36
C SER A 71 7.51 5.80 1.98
N GLY A 72 7.46 4.85 1.04
CA GLY A 72 7.86 5.04 -0.34
C GLY A 72 7.01 6.07 -1.08
N TYR A 73 5.70 6.09 -0.85
CA TYR A 73 4.78 7.07 -1.44
C TYR A 73 5.03 8.48 -0.87
N VAL A 74 5.16 8.60 0.45
CA VAL A 74 5.51 9.87 1.12
C VAL A 74 6.89 10.34 0.65
N SER A 75 7.88 9.45 0.64
CA SER A 75 9.23 9.74 0.16
C SER A 75 9.23 10.21 -1.28
N LYS A 76 8.53 9.52 -2.20
CA LYS A 76 8.38 9.95 -3.60
C LYS A 76 7.71 11.31 -3.70
N LYS A 77 6.70 11.58 -2.88
CA LYS A 77 6.00 12.88 -2.87
C LYS A 77 6.89 14.02 -2.38
N ILE A 78 7.81 13.75 -1.45
CA ILE A 78 8.79 14.72 -0.96
C ILE A 78 9.96 14.89 -1.94
N ALA A 79 10.48 13.79 -2.50
CA ALA A 79 11.70 13.77 -3.30
C ALA A 79 11.50 14.10 -4.79
N ILE A 80 10.39 13.65 -5.39
CA ILE A 80 10.15 13.70 -6.84
C ILE A 80 8.92 14.57 -7.20
N GLY A 81 8.04 14.84 -6.24
CA GLY A 81 6.78 15.57 -6.47
C GLY A 81 6.97 17.05 -6.79
N THR A 82 6.32 17.51 -7.86
CA THR A 82 6.20 18.90 -8.39
C THR A 82 5.69 19.96 -7.40
N SER A 83 5.44 19.61 -6.14
CA SER A 83 5.02 20.54 -5.10
C SER A 83 6.25 21.23 -4.49
N HIS A 84 6.80 22.21 -5.22
CA HIS A 84 7.83 23.14 -4.74
C HIS A 84 7.51 23.72 -3.33
N ASN A 85 6.23 23.71 -2.94
CA ASN A 85 5.73 24.22 -1.67
C ASN A 85 5.86 23.28 -0.46
N LEU A 86 5.88 21.94 -0.59
CA LEU A 86 5.85 21.06 0.59
C LEU A 86 7.23 20.93 1.22
N PHE A 87 8.24 20.58 0.42
CA PHE A 87 9.63 20.52 0.86
C PHE A 87 10.11 21.89 1.37
N ARG A 88 9.82 22.97 0.62
CA ARG A 88 10.15 24.34 1.03
C ARG A 88 9.45 24.76 2.31
N LYS A 89 8.20 24.32 2.57
CA LYS A 89 7.49 24.59 3.82
C LYS A 89 8.12 23.82 4.98
N ILE A 90 8.47 22.55 4.81
CA ILE A 90 9.15 21.77 5.85
C ILE A 90 10.52 22.38 6.17
N MET A 91 11.35 22.63 5.16
CA MET A 91 12.65 23.28 5.34
C MET A 91 12.51 24.68 5.93
N GLY A 92 11.54 25.46 5.46
CA GLY A 92 11.24 26.80 5.98
C GLY A 92 10.82 26.77 7.45
N THR A 93 9.97 25.82 7.85
CA THR A 93 9.55 25.66 9.25
C THR A 93 10.73 25.21 10.13
N VAL A 94 11.58 24.30 9.67
CA VAL A 94 12.77 23.87 10.43
C VAL A 94 13.76 25.02 10.60
N LEU A 95 14.05 25.76 9.52
CA LEU A 95 14.91 26.94 9.56
C LEU A 95 14.32 28.02 10.47
N GLN A 96 13.01 28.28 10.36
CA GLN A 96 12.32 29.25 11.20
C GLN A 96 12.39 28.86 12.67
N PHE A 97 12.10 27.60 13.02
CA PHE A 97 12.21 27.12 14.40
C PHE A 97 13.64 27.21 14.94
N GLY A 98 14.63 26.83 14.14
CA GLY A 98 16.04 26.92 14.51
C GLY A 98 16.47 28.37 14.79
N VAL A 99 16.15 29.28 13.87
CA VAL A 99 16.45 30.72 14.03
C VAL A 99 15.68 31.31 15.21
N THR A 100 14.38 31.03 15.34
CA THR A 100 13.56 31.55 16.45
C THR A 100 14.05 31.07 17.80
N ASN A 101 14.46 29.81 17.95
CA ASN A 101 14.98 29.30 19.22
C ASN A 101 16.34 29.93 19.58
N ILE A 102 17.21 30.14 18.60
CA ILE A 102 18.51 30.84 18.80
C ILE A 102 18.27 32.31 19.17
N VAL A 103 17.35 33.00 18.51
CA VAL A 103 17.00 34.40 18.80
C VAL A 103 16.39 34.56 20.18
N ALA A 104 15.48 33.65 20.57
CA ALA A 104 14.82 33.70 21.86
C ALA A 104 15.79 33.47 23.03
N GLN A 105 16.84 32.65 22.83
CA GLN A 105 17.79 32.32 23.89
C GLN A 105 19.02 33.25 23.89
N ASN A 106 19.54 33.65 22.73
CA ASN A 106 20.80 34.41 22.60
C ASN A 106 20.80 35.32 21.35
N PRO A 107 20.35 36.59 21.47
CA PRO A 107 20.33 37.52 20.33
C PRO A 107 21.72 37.80 19.74
N ASP A 108 22.78 37.75 20.55
CA ASP A 108 24.16 37.99 20.09
C ASP A 108 24.72 36.81 19.28
N ALA A 109 24.26 35.59 19.55
CA ALA A 109 24.61 34.41 18.75
C ALA A 109 24.05 34.52 17.32
N LEU A 110 22.86 35.09 17.14
CA LEU A 110 22.31 35.36 15.81
C LEU A 110 23.21 36.35 15.03
N LYS A 111 23.69 37.42 15.68
CA LYS A 111 24.56 38.41 15.03
C LYS A 111 25.90 37.79 14.60
N ALA A 112 26.50 36.94 15.44
CA ALA A 112 27.74 36.24 15.12
C ALA A 112 27.54 35.24 13.97
N LEU A 113 26.45 34.46 13.97
CA LEU A 113 26.11 33.54 12.89
C LEU A 113 25.79 34.29 11.58
N GLY A 114 25.06 35.40 11.65
CA GLY A 114 24.78 36.26 10.50
C GLY A 114 26.05 36.82 9.87
N ASN A 115 26.95 37.40 10.69
CA ASN A 115 28.25 37.87 10.21
C ASN A 115 29.09 36.72 9.62
N PHE A 116 29.07 35.54 10.24
CA PHE A 116 29.80 34.37 9.76
C PHE A 116 29.27 33.87 8.41
N VAL A 117 27.95 33.81 8.22
CA VAL A 117 27.32 33.36 6.98
C VAL A 117 27.53 34.41 5.87
N ILE A 118 27.35 35.69 6.16
CA ILE A 118 27.56 36.78 5.18
C ILE A 118 29.03 36.82 4.74
N GLN A 119 29.98 36.76 5.68
CA GLN A 119 31.40 36.79 5.31
C GLN A 119 31.85 35.55 4.53
N HIS A 120 31.25 34.37 4.75
CA HIS A 120 31.65 33.15 4.03
C HIS A 120 30.91 32.95 2.70
N LEU A 121 29.64 33.38 2.59
CA LEU A 121 28.85 33.20 1.37
C LEU A 121 28.94 34.37 0.39
N PHE A 122 29.17 35.61 0.87
CA PHE A 122 29.20 36.80 0.02
C PHE A 122 30.61 37.41 -0.18
N LYS A 123 31.61 37.09 0.63
CA LYS A 123 32.97 37.68 0.54
C LYS A 123 33.95 36.89 -0.36
N LYS A 124 33.47 36.31 -1.46
CA LYS A 124 34.32 35.63 -2.45
C LYS A 124 34.08 36.22 -3.83
N ASN A 125 34.31 37.53 -4.02
CA ASN A 125 34.37 38.16 -5.35
C ASN A 125 35.14 39.51 -5.41
N GLU A 126 35.82 39.99 -4.36
CA GLU A 126 36.42 41.35 -4.37
C GLU A 126 37.94 41.43 -4.13
N ASP A 127 38.71 40.35 -4.31
CA ASP A 127 40.19 40.40 -4.14
C ASP A 127 40.96 39.97 -5.40
N LYS A 128 40.57 40.45 -6.59
CA LYS A 128 41.37 40.28 -7.83
C LYS A 128 41.30 41.45 -8.82
N THR A 129 41.51 42.67 -8.35
CA THR A 129 41.94 43.84 -9.15
C THR A 129 42.49 44.82 -8.12
N GLU A 130 43.79 44.88 -7.88
CA GLU A 130 44.71 45.75 -8.62
C GLU A 130 46.15 45.27 -8.32
N ASN A 131 46.90 44.94 -9.37
CA ASN A 131 48.37 45.01 -9.46
C ASN A 131 48.76 44.54 -10.87
N LEU A 132 48.66 45.45 -11.84
CA LEU A 132 49.37 45.44 -13.11
C LEU A 132 49.57 46.88 -13.57
#